data_AF-X1FEX9-F1
#
_entry.id   AF-X1FEX9-F1
#
_cell.length_a   1.000
_cell.length_b   1.000
_cell.length_c   1.000
_cell.angle_alpha   90.00
_cell.angle_beta   90.00
_cell.angle_gamma   90.00
#
_symmetry.space_group_name_H-M   'P 1'
#
loop_
_entity.id
_entity.type
_entity.pdbx_description
1 polymer ?
#
loop_
_entity_poly.entity_id
_entity_poly.type
_entity_poly.pdbx_seq_one_letter_code
_entity_poly.pdbx_strand_id
1 'polypeptide(L)'
;LQNPNESTSLSPGIVNHSLNLSEHPAGAFVCGEETGLLISIEGKRGSPRQRPPFPANVGGGLFGKPTTINNVETWSDIPQIILRGADWFAGVGTEKSKGTKTFSLVGKINNTGLVEVPLGTPLGKIVFDIGEGIPEGKKFKAVQIGGPSGGVIPIEHLNTPVDYEAVTALGAIMGSGGLVVMDEDSCMVDMAKFFIQFTRDESCGKCTPCRAGIPKMLEILNKISLGEATLEDLDTLEELGEMVASASLCGLGQTSPNPVLTTLRHFREEYEAHIIDKKCPAAVCQGLFRTPCQHTCPVELDIPGYISLIKEGRFAEAYCLIKQRNPLPAICGRVCNHPCEFKCNRAQVDEPIAIKSLRRFVADYAFNLGVKYTPEIKERKKERIAIIGAGPAGLSAAWDLTLEGYPVTVFETLPVAGGMLAVAIPDYRLPKNILRKEIQDIENLGVDIRLNTPVDDVESLLKDGYKAVFIATGAHKGAKA
;
A
#
# COMPACT_ATOMS: atom_id res chain seq x y z
N LEU A 1 -11.71 -7.79 -38.49
CA LEU A 1 -11.73 -8.87 -39.50
C LEU A 1 -13.19 -9.19 -39.79
N GLN A 2 -13.63 -8.82 -41.01
CA GLN A 2 -14.91 -9.02 -41.70
C GLN A 2 -16.25 -8.54 -41.09
N ASN A 3 -17.13 -8.18 -42.02
CA ASN A 3 -18.34 -7.36 -41.91
C ASN A 3 -19.56 -8.28 -41.64
N PRO A 4 -20.42 -8.02 -40.63
CA PRO A 4 -21.48 -8.95 -40.20
C PRO A 4 -22.62 -9.16 -41.22
N ASN A 5 -22.59 -8.47 -42.36
CA ASN A 5 -23.55 -8.63 -43.45
C ASN A 5 -23.06 -9.53 -44.61
N GLU A 6 -21.84 -10.09 -44.53
CA GLU A 6 -21.44 -11.17 -45.43
C GLU A 6 -21.86 -12.50 -44.80
N SER A 7 -22.73 -13.24 -45.50
CA SER A 7 -23.02 -14.63 -45.18
C SER A 7 -21.74 -15.46 -45.32
N THR A 8 -20.95 -15.56 -44.26
CA THR A 8 -19.85 -16.51 -44.18
C THR A 8 -20.45 -17.91 -44.12
N SER A 9 -20.59 -18.53 -45.30
CA SER A 9 -20.71 -19.98 -45.39
C SER A 9 -19.40 -20.56 -44.85
N LEU A 10 -19.41 -21.04 -43.61
CA LEU A 10 -18.38 -21.95 -43.12
C LEU A 10 -18.32 -23.13 -44.11
N SER A 11 -17.11 -23.41 -44.60
CA SER A 11 -16.68 -24.43 -45.58
C SER A 11 -17.73 -25.44 -46.09
N PRO A 12 -17.88 -25.65 -47.42
CA PRO A 12 -18.83 -26.60 -47.96
C PRO A 12 -18.35 -28.04 -47.68
N GLY A 13 -18.90 -28.67 -46.66
CA GLY A 13 -18.62 -30.09 -46.39
C GLY A 13 -19.09 -30.61 -45.03
N ILE A 14 -19.39 -29.76 -44.06
CA ILE A 14 -19.90 -30.19 -42.76
C ILE A 14 -21.04 -29.25 -42.35
N VAL A 15 -22.16 -29.84 -41.92
CA VAL A 15 -23.31 -29.24 -41.25
C VAL A 15 -24.50 -28.77 -42.13
N ASN A 16 -25.54 -29.60 -42.20
CA ASN A 16 -26.91 -29.28 -42.65
C ASN A 16 -27.69 -28.47 -41.57
N HIS A 17 -27.08 -27.43 -40.98
CA HIS A 17 -27.72 -26.60 -39.95
C HIS A 17 -27.52 -25.11 -40.23
N SER A 18 -28.59 -24.33 -40.07
CA SER A 18 -28.56 -22.87 -40.14
C SER A 18 -28.06 -22.29 -38.80
N LEU A 19 -26.91 -21.64 -38.80
CA LEU A 19 -26.41 -20.84 -37.68
C LEU A 19 -26.54 -19.35 -38.02
N ASN A 20 -27.19 -18.58 -37.15
CA ASN A 20 -27.29 -17.12 -37.28
C ASN A 20 -26.57 -16.47 -36.08
N LEU A 21 -25.69 -15.51 -36.36
CA LEU A 21 -24.99 -14.73 -35.35
C LEU A 21 -25.56 -13.31 -35.32
N SER A 22 -25.73 -12.76 -34.13
CA SER A 22 -26.21 -11.38 -33.92
C SER A 22 -25.41 -10.73 -32.80
N GLU A 23 -25.01 -9.48 -33.01
CA GLU A 23 -24.27 -8.68 -32.03
C GLU A 23 -25.23 -7.73 -31.28
N HIS A 24 -25.09 -7.66 -29.95
CA HIS A 24 -25.92 -6.82 -29.08
C HIS A 24 -25.03 -6.06 -28.10
N PRO A 25 -25.12 -4.72 -28.01
CA PRO A 25 -24.36 -3.95 -27.03
C PRO A 25 -24.98 -4.06 -25.63
N ALA A 26 -24.13 -4.14 -24.61
CA ALA A 26 -24.52 -4.06 -23.20
C ALA A 26 -23.72 -2.93 -22.53
N GLY A 27 -24.40 -1.85 -22.13
CA GLY A 27 -23.77 -0.59 -21.74
C GLY A 27 -23.44 -0.43 -20.24
N ALA A 28 -23.42 -1.49 -19.45
CA ALA A 28 -23.15 -1.44 -18.01
C ALA A 28 -22.43 -2.71 -17.52
N PHE A 29 -21.56 -2.61 -16.51
CA PHE A 29 -20.78 -3.76 -16.02
C PHE A 29 -21.67 -4.87 -15.45
N VAL A 30 -22.74 -4.51 -14.75
CA VAL A 30 -23.71 -5.48 -14.21
C VAL A 30 -24.41 -6.30 -15.32
N CYS A 31 -24.49 -5.78 -16.55
CA CYS A 31 -25.02 -6.54 -17.67
C CYS A 31 -24.08 -7.66 -18.14
N GLY A 32 -22.85 -7.75 -17.63
CA GLY A 32 -21.99 -8.92 -17.79
C GLY A 32 -22.42 -10.12 -16.91
N GLU A 33 -23.29 -9.91 -15.92
CA GLU A 33 -23.87 -10.99 -15.12
C GLU A 33 -24.86 -11.81 -15.97
N GLU A 34 -24.86 -13.13 -15.81
CA GLU A 34 -25.61 -14.09 -16.62
C GLU A 34 -27.07 -13.67 -16.87
N THR A 35 -27.82 -13.40 -15.79
CA THR A 35 -29.25 -13.06 -15.92
C THR A 35 -29.47 -11.59 -16.26
N GLY A 36 -28.58 -10.70 -15.83
CA GLY A 36 -28.57 -9.30 -16.23
C GLY A 36 -28.42 -9.13 -17.74
N LEU A 37 -27.53 -9.92 -18.36
CA LEU A 37 -27.27 -9.93 -19.80
C LEU A 37 -28.53 -10.28 -20.60
N LEU A 38 -29.21 -11.36 -20.22
CA LEU A 38 -30.44 -11.80 -20.89
C LEU A 38 -31.49 -10.69 -20.90
N ILE A 39 -31.70 -10.06 -19.74
CA ILE A 39 -32.69 -8.98 -19.58
C ILE A 39 -32.28 -7.75 -20.40
N SER A 40 -30.98 -7.44 -20.46
CA SER A 40 -30.46 -6.35 -21.29
C SER A 40 -30.70 -6.60 -22.78
N ILE A 41 -30.47 -7.82 -23.28
CA ILE A 41 -30.73 -8.21 -24.67
C ILE A 41 -32.24 -8.12 -24.99
N GLU A 42 -33.10 -8.41 -24.02
CA GLU A 42 -34.56 -8.20 -24.15
C GLU A 42 -34.99 -6.72 -24.21
N GLY A 43 -34.04 -5.78 -24.17
CA GLY A 43 -34.31 -4.34 -24.21
C GLY A 43 -34.81 -3.75 -22.89
N LYS A 44 -34.69 -4.51 -21.79
CA LYS A 44 -35.06 -4.07 -20.44
C LYS A 44 -33.82 -3.60 -19.68
N ARG A 45 -34.01 -2.94 -18.55
CA ARG A 45 -32.91 -2.63 -17.61
C ARG A 45 -32.26 -3.92 -17.13
N GLY A 46 -30.95 -4.10 -17.35
CA GLY A 46 -30.17 -5.31 -17.04
C GLY A 46 -29.98 -5.60 -15.55
N SER A 47 -31.08 -5.70 -14.81
CA SER A 47 -31.09 -5.99 -13.37
C SER A 47 -31.24 -7.51 -13.16
N PRO A 48 -30.23 -8.21 -12.59
CA PRO A 48 -30.23 -9.66 -12.41
C PRO A 48 -31.50 -10.20 -11.74
N ARG A 49 -31.88 -11.44 -12.06
CA ARG A 49 -33.06 -12.11 -11.50
C ARG A 49 -32.66 -13.29 -10.61
N GLN A 50 -33.47 -13.52 -9.58
CA GLN A 50 -33.25 -14.65 -8.68
C GLN A 50 -33.44 -15.96 -9.44
N ARG A 51 -32.60 -16.95 -9.12
CA ARG A 51 -32.72 -18.33 -9.57
C ARG A 51 -33.40 -19.13 -8.43
N PRO A 52 -34.39 -20.01 -8.70
CA PRO A 52 -35.00 -20.38 -10.00
C PRO A 52 -36.01 -19.34 -10.58
N PRO A 53 -36.36 -19.42 -11.89
CA PRO A 53 -35.92 -20.43 -12.86
C PRO A 53 -34.54 -20.12 -13.43
N PHE A 54 -33.70 -21.16 -13.61
CA PHE A 54 -32.36 -21.04 -14.21
C PHE A 54 -32.44 -20.73 -15.72
N PRO A 55 -31.45 -20.02 -16.31
CA PRO A 55 -31.43 -19.73 -17.76
C PRO A 55 -31.57 -20.94 -18.67
N ALA A 56 -30.98 -22.08 -18.27
CA ALA A 56 -31.08 -23.34 -19.01
C ALA A 56 -32.49 -23.96 -19.00
N ASN A 57 -33.41 -23.47 -18.16
CA ASN A 57 -34.77 -24.00 -18.04
C ASN A 57 -35.77 -23.16 -18.84
N VAL A 58 -36.88 -23.80 -19.23
CA VAL A 58 -38.01 -23.10 -19.86
C VAL A 58 -38.52 -21.99 -18.95
N GLY A 59 -38.75 -20.81 -19.52
CA GLY A 59 -39.13 -19.59 -18.80
C GLY A 59 -37.97 -18.84 -18.15
N GLY A 60 -36.74 -19.37 -18.18
CA GLY A 60 -35.57 -18.75 -17.56
C GLY A 60 -34.59 -18.08 -18.53
N GLY A 61 -34.38 -18.62 -19.72
CA GLY A 61 -33.41 -18.02 -20.65
C GLY A 61 -33.98 -16.86 -21.46
N LEU A 62 -33.29 -16.49 -22.54
CA LEU A 62 -33.63 -15.38 -23.42
C LEU A 62 -35.02 -15.58 -24.03
N PHE A 63 -35.90 -14.58 -23.92
CA PHE A 63 -37.29 -14.64 -24.39
C PHE A 63 -38.06 -15.85 -23.82
N GLY A 64 -37.71 -16.28 -22.60
CA GLY A 64 -38.29 -17.44 -21.93
C GLY A 64 -37.89 -18.80 -22.53
N LYS A 65 -36.90 -18.85 -23.43
CA LYS A 65 -36.39 -20.09 -24.02
C LYS A 65 -35.16 -20.57 -23.25
N PRO A 66 -34.94 -21.89 -23.10
CA PRO A 66 -33.69 -22.44 -22.57
C PRO A 66 -32.47 -21.80 -23.24
N THR A 67 -31.61 -21.17 -22.45
CA THR A 67 -30.42 -20.45 -22.94
C THR A 67 -29.23 -20.76 -22.04
N THR A 68 -28.08 -20.99 -22.65
CA THR A 68 -26.79 -21.10 -21.95
C THR A 68 -25.92 -19.90 -22.32
N ILE A 69 -25.18 -19.39 -21.34
CA ILE A 69 -24.31 -18.24 -21.51
C ILE A 69 -22.91 -18.70 -21.13
N ASN A 70 -21.94 -18.43 -21.99
CA ASN A 70 -20.54 -18.78 -21.75
C ASN A 70 -19.67 -17.58 -22.08
N ASN A 71 -18.54 -17.46 -21.36
CA ASN A 71 -17.55 -16.44 -21.63
C ASN A 71 -16.90 -16.66 -23.02
N VAL A 72 -16.41 -15.59 -23.63
CA VAL A 72 -15.69 -15.63 -24.90
C VAL A 72 -14.44 -16.52 -24.79
N GLU A 73 -13.70 -16.46 -23.69
CA GLU A 73 -12.53 -17.32 -23.42
C GLU A 73 -12.92 -18.80 -23.48
N THR A 74 -13.99 -19.20 -22.79
CA THR A 74 -14.52 -20.57 -22.83
C THR A 74 -14.84 -20.99 -24.27
N TRP A 75 -15.53 -20.16 -25.04
CA TRP A 75 -15.82 -20.47 -26.44
C TRP A 75 -14.58 -20.52 -27.33
N SER A 76 -13.51 -19.80 -26.99
CA SER A 76 -12.24 -19.85 -27.72
C SER A 76 -11.47 -21.15 -27.49
N ASP A 77 -11.66 -21.79 -26.33
CA ASP A 77 -11.03 -23.07 -25.99
C ASP A 77 -11.70 -24.26 -26.69
N ILE A 78 -13.03 -24.24 -26.83
CA ILE A 78 -13.82 -25.37 -27.35
C ILE A 78 -13.33 -25.89 -28.71
N PRO A 79 -13.06 -25.05 -29.73
CA PRO A 79 -12.52 -25.52 -31.01
C PRO A 79 -11.19 -26.26 -30.84
N GLN A 80 -10.28 -25.76 -29.99
CA GLN A 80 -8.99 -26.42 -29.76
C GLN A 80 -9.17 -27.77 -29.06
N ILE A 81 -10.09 -27.84 -28.09
CA ILE A 81 -10.43 -29.09 -27.39
C ILE A 81 -11.00 -30.13 -28.37
N ILE A 82 -11.91 -29.73 -29.26
CA ILE A 82 -12.49 -30.64 -30.27
C ILE A 82 -11.41 -31.13 -31.25
N LEU A 83 -10.53 -30.24 -31.70
CA LEU A 83 -9.50 -30.56 -32.69
C LEU A 83 -8.36 -31.43 -32.13
N ARG A 84 -7.99 -31.23 -30.86
CA ARG A 84 -6.81 -31.88 -30.24
C ARG A 84 -7.15 -32.96 -29.22
N GLY A 85 -8.43 -33.10 -28.87
CA GLY A 85 -8.93 -34.03 -27.87
C GLY A 85 -8.95 -33.46 -26.45
N ALA A 86 -9.85 -33.99 -25.62
CA ALA A 86 -10.03 -33.54 -24.23
C ALA A 86 -8.79 -33.80 -23.35
N ASP A 87 -8.08 -34.91 -23.58
CA ASP A 87 -6.88 -35.27 -22.82
C ASP A 87 -5.74 -34.27 -23.03
N TRP A 88 -5.64 -33.65 -24.21
CA TRP A 88 -4.66 -32.60 -24.48
C TRP A 88 -4.90 -31.38 -23.60
N PHE A 89 -6.15 -30.92 -23.49
CA PHE A 89 -6.50 -29.76 -22.66
C PHE A 89 -6.39 -30.11 -21.16
N ALA A 90 -6.84 -31.30 -20.76
CA ALA A 90 -6.78 -31.79 -19.38
C ALA A 90 -5.36 -32.15 -18.91
N GLY A 91 -4.41 -32.31 -19.84
CA GLY A 91 -2.99 -32.51 -19.57
C GLY A 91 -2.27 -31.24 -19.08
N VAL A 92 -2.93 -30.07 -19.17
CA VAL A 92 -2.46 -28.79 -18.63
C VAL A 92 -3.34 -28.38 -17.46
N GLY A 93 -2.76 -27.72 -16.46
CA GLY A 93 -3.49 -27.27 -15.27
C GLY A 93 -3.25 -28.16 -14.04
N THR A 94 -4.12 -28.02 -13.03
CA THR A 94 -4.11 -28.86 -11.82
C THR A 94 -5.05 -30.06 -11.96
N GLU A 95 -5.20 -30.87 -10.92
CA GLU A 95 -6.14 -31.99 -10.93
C GLU A 95 -7.59 -31.51 -11.16
N LYS A 96 -7.99 -30.41 -10.50
CA LYS A 96 -9.36 -29.89 -10.52
C LYS A 96 -9.58 -28.70 -11.44
N SER A 97 -8.51 -28.00 -11.84
CA SER A 97 -8.57 -26.83 -12.72
C SER A 97 -7.76 -27.08 -13.98
N LYS A 98 -8.42 -27.53 -15.06
CA LYS A 98 -7.80 -27.94 -16.32
C LYS A 98 -7.64 -26.77 -17.30
N GLY A 99 -6.60 -26.83 -18.12
CA GLY A 99 -6.33 -25.87 -19.19
C GLY A 99 -5.52 -24.66 -18.75
N THR A 100 -5.63 -23.61 -19.56
CA THR A 100 -4.96 -22.31 -19.37
C THR A 100 -5.97 -21.24 -18.96
N LYS A 101 -5.46 -20.11 -18.49
CA LYS A 101 -6.25 -18.93 -18.18
C LYS A 101 -5.50 -17.69 -18.64
N THR A 102 -6.22 -16.76 -19.25
CA THR A 102 -5.69 -15.44 -19.60
C THR A 102 -5.90 -14.46 -18.44
N PHE A 103 -4.84 -13.74 -18.09
CA PHE A 103 -4.87 -12.64 -17.11
C PHE A 103 -4.46 -11.32 -17.74
N SER A 104 -5.09 -10.23 -17.29
CA SER A 104 -4.69 -8.86 -17.57
C SER A 104 -3.82 -8.37 -16.42
N LEU A 105 -2.51 -8.43 -16.60
CA LEU A 105 -1.50 -8.05 -15.62
C LEU A 105 -1.21 -6.55 -15.72
N VAL A 106 -1.57 -5.79 -14.69
CA VAL A 106 -1.47 -4.33 -14.63
C VAL A 106 -1.02 -3.86 -13.24
N GLY A 107 -0.83 -2.55 -13.06
CA GLY A 107 -0.47 -1.95 -11.77
C GLY A 107 1.02 -1.63 -11.68
N LYS A 108 1.63 -1.87 -10.52
CA LYS A 108 3.04 -1.59 -10.23
C LYS A 108 3.95 -2.73 -10.71
N ILE A 109 4.05 -2.90 -12.02
CA ILE A 109 4.79 -4.01 -12.66
C ILE A 109 5.55 -3.54 -13.90
N ASN A 110 6.73 -4.10 -14.16
CA ASN A 110 7.59 -3.70 -15.29
C ASN A 110 6.99 -4.08 -16.64
N ASN A 111 6.51 -5.31 -16.78
CA ASN A 111 5.91 -5.82 -18.01
C ASN A 111 4.39 -5.98 -17.84
N THR A 112 3.65 -4.97 -18.33
CA THR A 112 2.18 -4.93 -18.30
C THR A 112 1.61 -5.54 -19.59
N GLY A 113 0.57 -6.37 -19.49
CA GLY A 113 -0.06 -6.96 -20.67
C GLY A 113 -1.03 -8.10 -20.38
N LEU A 114 -1.47 -8.77 -21.46
CA LEU A 114 -2.22 -10.02 -21.36
C LEU A 114 -1.26 -11.20 -21.29
N VAL A 115 -1.43 -12.05 -20.29
CA VAL A 115 -0.61 -13.24 -20.08
C VAL A 115 -1.49 -14.48 -20.02
N GLU A 116 -1.22 -15.45 -20.88
CA GLU A 116 -1.86 -16.77 -20.83
C GLU A 116 -0.95 -17.73 -20.08
N VAL A 117 -1.47 -18.34 -19.01
CA VAL A 117 -0.70 -19.28 -18.18
C VAL A 117 -1.51 -20.54 -17.90
N PRO A 118 -0.86 -21.70 -17.72
CA PRO A 118 -1.52 -22.88 -17.16
C PRO A 118 -2.17 -22.59 -15.80
N LEU A 119 -3.38 -23.09 -15.58
CA LEU A 119 -4.00 -23.03 -14.26
C LEU A 119 -3.11 -23.74 -13.22
N GLY A 120 -3.00 -23.15 -12.02
CA GLY A 120 -2.08 -23.61 -10.98
C GLY A 120 -0.66 -23.05 -11.09
N THR A 121 -0.35 -22.22 -12.09
CA THR A 121 0.90 -21.46 -12.12
C THR A 121 1.01 -20.61 -10.83
N PRO A 122 2.13 -20.68 -10.08
CA PRO A 122 2.29 -19.88 -8.87
C PRO A 122 2.21 -18.38 -9.16
N LEU A 123 1.55 -17.62 -8.30
CA LEU A 123 1.40 -16.17 -8.49
C LEU A 123 2.75 -15.45 -8.63
N GLY A 124 3.75 -15.84 -7.85
CA GLY A 124 5.10 -15.29 -7.92
C GLY A 124 5.75 -15.45 -9.30
N LYS A 125 5.49 -16.56 -9.99
CA LYS A 125 5.98 -16.77 -11.36
C LYS A 125 5.32 -15.80 -12.33
N ILE A 126 4.03 -15.53 -12.18
CA ILE A 126 3.32 -14.55 -13.01
C ILE A 126 3.89 -13.15 -12.78
N VAL A 127 4.09 -12.76 -11.51
CA VAL A 127 4.54 -11.41 -11.15
C VAL A 127 6.01 -11.17 -11.48
N PHE A 128 6.90 -12.09 -11.12
CA PHE A 128 8.35 -11.88 -11.20
C PHE A 128 8.99 -12.44 -12.48
N ASP A 129 8.55 -13.60 -12.98
CA ASP A 129 9.15 -14.18 -14.18
C ASP A 129 8.53 -13.59 -15.45
N ILE A 130 7.21 -13.46 -15.50
CA ILE A 130 6.48 -12.97 -16.69
C ILE A 130 6.34 -11.44 -16.66
N GLY A 131 5.92 -10.90 -15.51
CA GLY A 131 5.74 -9.46 -15.31
C GLY A 131 7.03 -8.70 -15.01
N GLU A 132 8.17 -9.40 -14.92
CA GLU A 132 9.50 -8.82 -14.65
C GLU A 132 9.61 -8.05 -13.32
N GLY A 133 8.71 -8.33 -12.38
CA GLY A 133 8.74 -7.76 -11.03
C GLY A 133 8.33 -6.28 -10.95
N ILE A 134 8.65 -5.67 -9.80
CA ILE A 134 8.22 -4.31 -9.46
C ILE A 134 9.20 -3.28 -10.02
N PRO A 135 8.70 -2.15 -10.58
CA PRO A 135 9.54 -1.05 -11.03
C PRO A 135 10.49 -0.56 -9.95
N GLU A 136 11.68 -0.14 -10.38
CA GLU A 136 12.73 0.45 -9.52
C GLU A 136 13.21 -0.47 -8.37
N GLY A 137 12.90 -1.78 -8.42
CA GLY A 137 13.30 -2.73 -7.39
C GLY A 137 12.59 -2.53 -6.04
N LYS A 138 11.43 -1.84 -6.04
CA LYS A 138 10.59 -1.69 -4.85
C LYS A 138 10.03 -3.04 -4.39
N LYS A 139 9.57 -3.09 -3.14
CA LYS A 139 9.02 -4.33 -2.59
C LYS A 139 7.60 -4.58 -3.11
N PHE A 140 7.35 -5.81 -3.53
CA PHE A 140 6.00 -6.32 -3.76
C PHE A 140 5.23 -6.33 -2.44
N LYS A 141 3.98 -5.89 -2.46
CA LYS A 141 3.10 -5.88 -1.29
C LYS A 141 1.97 -6.89 -1.43
N ALA A 142 1.23 -6.80 -2.53
CA ALA A 142 0.08 -7.66 -2.78
C ALA A 142 -0.34 -7.63 -4.26
N VAL A 143 -1.24 -8.54 -4.63
CA VAL A 143 -1.97 -8.49 -5.89
C VAL A 143 -3.47 -8.52 -5.61
N GLN A 144 -4.22 -7.74 -6.39
CA GLN A 144 -5.67 -7.84 -6.44
C GLN A 144 -6.02 -8.77 -7.61
N ILE A 145 -6.79 -9.83 -7.34
CA ILE A 145 -7.17 -10.83 -8.35
C ILE A 145 -8.67 -11.00 -8.42
N GLY A 146 -9.20 -11.03 -9.65
CA GLY A 146 -10.61 -11.30 -9.92
C GLY A 146 -11.38 -10.12 -10.49
N GLY A 147 -10.69 -9.07 -10.95
CA GLY A 147 -11.31 -7.84 -11.43
C GLY A 147 -11.89 -6.99 -10.28
N PRO A 148 -12.76 -6.01 -10.52
CA PRO A 148 -13.10 -5.00 -9.50
C PRO A 148 -13.77 -5.51 -8.22
N SER A 149 -14.37 -6.69 -8.22
CA SER A 149 -14.95 -7.35 -7.03
C SER A 149 -14.09 -8.51 -6.51
N GLY A 150 -12.84 -8.58 -6.95
CA GLY A 150 -11.86 -9.56 -6.52
C GLY A 150 -11.26 -9.25 -5.15
N GLY A 151 -10.55 -10.23 -4.59
CA GLY A 151 -9.85 -10.08 -3.31
C GLY A 151 -8.37 -9.75 -3.48
N VAL A 152 -7.70 -9.49 -2.36
CA VAL A 152 -6.27 -9.21 -2.29
C VAL A 152 -5.52 -10.42 -1.77
N ILE A 153 -4.44 -10.79 -2.44
CA ILE A 153 -3.49 -11.82 -2.02
C ILE A 153 -2.18 -11.12 -1.64
N PRO A 154 -1.77 -11.20 -0.36
CA PRO A 154 -0.55 -10.53 0.12
C PRO A 154 0.71 -11.36 -0.16
N ILE A 155 1.88 -10.79 0.12
CA ILE A 155 3.19 -11.40 -0.15
C ILE A 155 3.39 -12.77 0.52
N GLU A 156 2.78 -13.01 1.69
CA GLU A 156 2.90 -14.30 2.39
C GLU A 156 2.32 -15.46 1.56
N HIS A 157 1.42 -15.14 0.62
CA HIS A 157 0.73 -16.07 -0.25
C HIS A 157 1.21 -16.00 -1.70
N LEU A 158 2.34 -15.36 -1.98
CA LEU A 158 2.90 -15.21 -3.34
C LEU A 158 3.13 -16.55 -4.07
N ASN A 159 3.43 -17.62 -3.34
CA ASN A 159 3.66 -18.95 -3.93
C ASN A 159 2.38 -19.79 -4.10
N THR A 160 1.21 -19.20 -3.84
CA THR A 160 -0.07 -19.89 -4.01
C THR A 160 -0.30 -20.21 -5.49
N PRO A 161 -0.66 -21.46 -5.84
CA PRO A 161 -1.04 -21.80 -7.20
C PRO A 161 -2.30 -21.03 -7.60
N VAL A 162 -2.27 -20.41 -8.78
CA VAL A 162 -3.42 -19.65 -9.29
C VAL A 162 -4.42 -20.61 -9.94
N ASP A 163 -5.25 -21.23 -9.09
CA ASP A 163 -6.39 -22.06 -9.47
C ASP A 163 -7.67 -21.66 -8.72
N TYR A 164 -8.82 -22.23 -9.10
CA TYR A 164 -10.11 -21.82 -8.54
C TYR A 164 -10.23 -22.08 -7.03
N GLU A 165 -9.70 -23.20 -6.53
CA GLU A 165 -9.84 -23.56 -5.11
C GLU A 165 -8.91 -22.74 -4.23
N ALA A 166 -7.64 -22.63 -4.61
CA ALA A 166 -6.62 -21.94 -3.84
C ALA A 166 -6.89 -20.43 -3.75
N VAL A 167 -7.31 -19.81 -4.87
CA VAL A 167 -7.66 -18.38 -4.89
C VAL A 167 -8.90 -18.10 -4.05
N THR A 168 -9.93 -18.95 -4.13
CA THR A 168 -11.15 -18.80 -3.33
C THR A 168 -10.89 -18.97 -1.84
N ALA A 169 -10.00 -19.88 -1.45
CA ALA A 169 -9.62 -20.07 -0.05
C ALA A 169 -8.99 -18.81 0.59
N LEU A 170 -8.35 -17.96 -0.22
CA LEU A 170 -7.77 -16.69 0.23
C LEU A 170 -8.80 -15.54 0.26
N GLY A 171 -10.06 -15.78 -0.08
CA GLY A 171 -11.11 -14.76 -0.13
C GLY A 171 -11.07 -13.90 -1.40
N ALA A 172 -10.27 -14.29 -2.39
CA ALA A 172 -10.31 -13.71 -3.72
C ALA A 172 -11.12 -14.60 -4.67
N ILE A 173 -11.30 -14.19 -5.92
CA ILE A 173 -12.06 -14.98 -6.91
C ILE A 173 -11.32 -15.06 -8.22
N MET A 174 -11.50 -16.19 -8.91
CA MET A 174 -11.11 -16.32 -10.31
C MET A 174 -12.18 -15.65 -11.17
N GLY A 175 -12.15 -14.31 -11.22
CA GLY A 175 -13.09 -13.48 -11.97
C GLY A 175 -12.68 -13.31 -13.43
N SER A 176 -12.70 -12.06 -13.92
CA SER A 176 -12.38 -11.71 -15.32
C SER A 176 -10.91 -11.89 -15.71
N GLY A 177 -10.05 -12.37 -14.80
CA GLY A 177 -8.60 -12.45 -15.02
C GLY A 177 -7.85 -11.13 -14.79
N GLY A 178 -8.48 -10.11 -14.20
CA GLY A 178 -7.73 -8.91 -13.78
C GLY A 178 -6.75 -9.22 -12.65
N LEU A 179 -5.47 -8.85 -12.83
CA LEU A 179 -4.40 -8.93 -11.83
C LEU A 179 -3.77 -7.54 -11.66
N VAL A 180 -4.10 -6.84 -10.57
CA VAL A 180 -3.53 -5.53 -10.26
C VAL A 180 -2.45 -5.67 -9.20
N VAL A 181 -1.20 -5.48 -9.60
CA VAL A 181 -0.02 -5.60 -8.74
C VAL A 181 0.21 -4.31 -7.96
N MET A 182 0.52 -4.45 -6.67
CA MET A 182 0.76 -3.35 -5.72
C MET A 182 2.12 -3.50 -5.05
N ASP A 183 2.77 -2.36 -4.83
CA ASP A 183 4.04 -2.23 -4.14
C ASP A 183 3.88 -1.68 -2.71
N GLU A 184 4.99 -1.54 -1.98
CA GLU A 184 5.04 -0.95 -0.63
C GLU A 184 4.50 0.49 -0.55
N ASP A 185 4.36 1.16 -1.70
CA ASP A 185 3.87 2.52 -1.83
C ASP A 185 2.36 2.62 -2.03
N SER A 186 1.66 1.48 -2.12
CA SER A 186 0.21 1.39 -2.35
C SER A 186 -0.55 1.31 -1.03
N CYS A 187 -1.58 2.14 -0.83
CA CYS A 187 -2.42 2.14 0.38
C CYS A 187 -3.57 1.13 0.26
N MET A 188 -3.72 0.20 1.21
CA MET A 188 -4.79 -0.81 1.14
C MET A 188 -6.18 -0.24 1.41
N VAL A 189 -6.29 0.80 2.26
CA VAL A 189 -7.54 1.52 2.49
C VAL A 189 -8.01 2.22 1.21
N ASP A 190 -7.09 2.90 0.51
CA ASP A 190 -7.40 3.63 -0.73
C ASP A 190 -7.77 2.67 -1.86
N MET A 191 -7.07 1.54 -1.96
CA MET A 191 -7.39 0.50 -2.94
C MET A 191 -8.77 -0.10 -2.69
N ALA A 192 -9.11 -0.46 -1.44
CA ALA A 192 -10.44 -0.94 -1.09
C ALA A 192 -11.51 0.11 -1.41
N LYS A 193 -11.26 1.38 -1.06
CA LYS A 193 -12.14 2.52 -1.37
C LYS A 193 -12.39 2.65 -2.88
N PHE A 194 -11.34 2.55 -3.70
CA PHE A 194 -11.45 2.64 -5.16
C PHE A 194 -12.37 1.56 -5.73
N PHE A 195 -12.19 0.30 -5.34
CA PHE A 195 -13.01 -0.80 -5.86
C PHE A 195 -14.43 -0.81 -5.29
N ILE A 196 -14.63 -0.38 -4.04
CA ILE A 196 -15.97 -0.18 -3.48
C ILE A 196 -16.71 0.97 -4.18
N GLN A 197 -16.01 2.05 -4.54
CA GLN A 197 -16.58 3.12 -5.36
C GLN A 197 -17.00 2.60 -6.74
N PHE A 198 -16.13 1.83 -7.41
CA PHE A 198 -16.45 1.21 -8.69
C PHE A 198 -17.69 0.32 -8.60
N THR A 199 -17.74 -0.60 -7.63
CA THR A 199 -18.85 -1.54 -7.47
C THR A 199 -20.17 -0.86 -7.07
N ARG A 200 -20.09 0.28 -6.36
CA ARG A 200 -21.25 1.15 -6.11
C ARG A 200 -21.81 1.70 -7.42
N ASP A 201 -20.93 2.28 -8.25
CA ASP A 201 -21.33 2.97 -9.48
C ASP A 201 -21.85 1.98 -10.53
N GLU A 202 -21.34 0.75 -10.53
CA GLU A 202 -21.78 -0.35 -11.39
C GLU A 202 -22.93 -1.19 -10.81
N SER A 203 -23.45 -0.86 -9.63
CA SER A 203 -24.57 -1.60 -9.03
C SER A 203 -25.88 -1.33 -9.77
N CYS A 204 -26.62 -2.39 -10.11
CA CYS A 204 -27.98 -2.23 -10.66
C CYS A 204 -28.99 -1.62 -9.64
N GLY A 205 -28.67 -1.66 -8.34
CA GLY A 205 -29.51 -1.13 -7.26
C GLY A 205 -30.75 -1.98 -6.90
N LYS A 206 -30.82 -3.25 -7.33
CA LYS A 206 -32.03 -4.07 -7.12
C LYS A 206 -32.19 -4.59 -5.69
N CYS A 207 -31.17 -5.21 -5.12
CA CYS A 207 -31.25 -5.81 -3.78
C CYS A 207 -30.78 -4.84 -2.70
N THR A 208 -31.49 -4.77 -1.57
CA THR A 208 -31.19 -3.85 -0.47
C THR A 208 -29.78 -4.02 0.10
N PRO A 209 -29.28 -5.24 0.36
CA PRO A 209 -27.92 -5.44 0.88
C PRO A 209 -26.86 -4.74 0.02
N CYS A 210 -26.85 -4.98 -1.29
CA CYS A 210 -25.94 -4.33 -2.23
C CYS A 210 -26.21 -2.82 -2.36
N ARG A 211 -27.48 -2.41 -2.58
CA ARG A 211 -27.85 -1.01 -2.84
C ARG A 211 -27.53 -0.08 -1.68
N ALA A 212 -27.71 -0.53 -0.45
CA ALA A 212 -27.50 0.29 0.75
C ALA A 212 -26.16 -0.01 1.44
N GLY A 213 -25.73 -1.27 1.45
CA GLY A 213 -24.51 -1.71 2.12
C GLY A 213 -23.24 -1.20 1.44
N ILE A 214 -23.12 -1.28 0.10
CA ILE A 214 -21.92 -0.80 -0.60
C ILE A 214 -21.69 0.70 -0.39
N PRO A 215 -22.69 1.59 -0.56
CA PRO A 215 -22.50 3.01 -0.22
C PRO A 215 -22.12 3.25 1.24
N LYS A 216 -22.62 2.43 2.18
CA LYS A 216 -22.26 2.59 3.60
C LYS A 216 -20.82 2.15 3.88
N MET A 217 -20.36 1.06 3.28
CA MET A 217 -18.94 0.66 3.33
C MET A 217 -18.03 1.76 2.76
N LEU A 218 -18.42 2.35 1.63
CA LEU A 218 -17.70 3.47 1.02
C LEU A 218 -17.64 4.69 1.93
N GLU A 219 -18.73 5.03 2.61
CA GLU A 219 -18.79 6.13 3.58
C GLU A 219 -17.77 5.91 4.71
N ILE A 220 -17.71 4.69 5.27
CA ILE A 220 -16.74 4.34 6.31
C ILE A 220 -15.32 4.42 5.77
N LEU A 221 -15.02 3.85 4.61
CA LEU A 221 -13.69 3.94 3.98
C LEU A 221 -13.28 5.40 3.72
N ASN A 222 -14.23 6.27 3.35
CA ASN A 222 -14.00 7.70 3.25
C ASN A 222 -13.62 8.32 4.60
N LYS A 223 -14.37 8.04 5.67
CA LYS A 223 -14.03 8.49 7.02
C LYS A 223 -12.63 8.03 7.44
N ILE A 224 -12.26 6.78 7.15
CA ILE A 224 -10.92 6.24 7.44
C ILE A 224 -9.85 7.01 6.66
N SER A 225 -10.07 7.25 5.36
CA SER A 225 -9.13 8.02 4.51
C SER A 225 -8.98 9.50 4.90
N LEU A 226 -9.93 10.04 5.66
CA LEU A 226 -9.92 11.41 6.21
C LEU A 226 -9.45 11.47 7.67
N GLY A 227 -9.22 10.31 8.32
CA GLY A 227 -8.87 10.28 9.74
C GLY A 227 -10.04 10.60 10.68
N GLU A 228 -11.28 10.47 10.21
CA GLU A 228 -12.50 10.76 10.97
C GLU A 228 -13.18 9.51 11.53
N ALA A 229 -12.67 8.32 11.18
CA ALA A 229 -13.21 7.04 11.65
C ALA A 229 -12.71 6.67 13.06
N THR A 230 -13.48 5.79 13.70
CA THR A 230 -13.17 5.13 14.98
C THR A 230 -12.89 3.63 14.76
N LEU A 231 -12.43 2.93 15.80
CA LEU A 231 -12.26 1.48 15.73
C LEU A 231 -13.61 0.74 15.59
N GLU A 232 -14.69 1.30 16.13
CA GLU A 232 -16.05 0.76 15.96
C GLU A 232 -16.52 0.83 14.49
N ASP A 233 -16.10 1.87 13.75
CA ASP A 233 -16.35 1.93 12.31
C ASP A 233 -15.67 0.76 11.58
N LEU A 234 -14.53 0.27 12.07
CA LEU A 234 -13.81 -0.86 11.49
C LEU A 234 -14.58 -2.17 11.66
N ASP A 235 -15.10 -2.42 12.87
CA ASP A 235 -15.92 -3.60 13.16
C ASP A 235 -17.23 -3.54 12.36
N THR A 236 -17.86 -2.36 12.30
CA THR A 236 -19.05 -2.12 11.46
C THR A 236 -18.77 -2.38 9.98
N LEU A 237 -17.59 -1.99 9.48
CA LEU A 237 -17.19 -2.22 8.08
C LEU A 237 -17.06 -3.71 7.77
N GLU A 238 -16.48 -4.48 8.68
CA GLU A 238 -16.35 -5.95 8.57
C GLU A 238 -17.74 -6.62 8.54
N GLU A 239 -18.60 -6.31 9.51
CA GLU A 239 -19.97 -6.83 9.59
C GLU A 239 -20.81 -6.49 8.36
N LEU A 240 -20.71 -5.24 7.88
CA LEU A 240 -21.38 -4.82 6.64
C LEU A 240 -20.88 -5.60 5.43
N GLY A 241 -19.57 -5.85 5.34
CA GLY A 241 -18.98 -6.62 4.27
C GLY A 241 -19.52 -8.05 4.23
N GLU A 242 -19.57 -8.73 5.37
CA GLU A 242 -20.12 -10.09 5.49
C GLU A 242 -21.62 -10.15 5.17
N MET A 243 -22.39 -9.15 5.62
CA MET A 243 -23.82 -9.04 5.32
C MET A 243 -24.06 -8.84 3.82
N VAL A 244 -23.30 -7.95 3.17
CA VAL A 244 -23.44 -7.72 1.72
C VAL A 244 -23.05 -8.98 0.95
N ALA A 245 -21.98 -9.67 1.37
CA ALA A 245 -21.51 -10.88 0.70
C ALA A 245 -22.55 -12.02 0.77
N SER A 246 -23.17 -12.21 1.93
CA SER A 246 -24.12 -13.32 2.17
C SER A 246 -25.54 -13.04 1.69
N ALA A 247 -26.00 -11.79 1.71
CA ALA A 247 -27.40 -11.44 1.45
C ALA A 247 -27.66 -10.85 0.04
N SER A 248 -26.63 -10.56 -0.74
CA SER A 248 -26.80 -10.02 -2.10
C SER A 248 -27.34 -11.04 -3.10
N LEU A 249 -28.17 -10.55 -4.03
CA LEU A 249 -28.90 -11.40 -4.98
C LEU A 249 -28.02 -12.04 -6.06
N CYS A 250 -27.04 -11.30 -6.59
CA CYS A 250 -26.19 -11.74 -7.70
C CYS A 250 -24.72 -11.79 -7.30
N GLY A 251 -23.91 -12.48 -8.12
CA GLY A 251 -22.48 -12.68 -7.85
C GLY A 251 -21.69 -11.38 -7.71
N LEU A 252 -22.05 -10.32 -8.44
CA LEU A 252 -21.41 -9.00 -8.28
C LEU A 252 -21.64 -8.45 -6.87
N GLY A 253 -22.87 -8.46 -6.38
CA GLY A 253 -23.17 -8.00 -5.03
C GLY A 253 -22.47 -8.85 -3.97
N GLN A 254 -22.47 -10.18 -4.15
CA GLN A 254 -21.84 -11.13 -3.22
C GLN A 254 -20.32 -10.97 -3.13
N THR A 255 -19.66 -10.60 -4.23
CA THR A 255 -18.19 -10.47 -4.29
C THR A 255 -17.72 -9.03 -4.10
N SER A 256 -18.60 -8.04 -4.25
CA SER A 256 -18.25 -6.63 -4.06
C SER A 256 -17.52 -6.27 -2.75
N PRO A 257 -17.74 -6.96 -1.61
CA PRO A 257 -17.02 -6.67 -0.36
C PRO A 257 -15.62 -7.30 -0.29
N ASN A 258 -15.24 -8.19 -1.22
CA ASN A 258 -13.95 -8.91 -1.16
C ASN A 258 -12.74 -7.98 -1.04
N PRO A 259 -12.64 -6.85 -1.76
CA PRO A 259 -11.54 -5.90 -1.59
C PRO A 259 -11.42 -5.37 -0.15
N VAL A 260 -12.52 -5.26 0.59
CA VAL A 260 -12.56 -4.81 1.98
C VAL A 260 -12.23 -5.95 2.94
N LEU A 261 -12.92 -7.08 2.81
CA LEU A 261 -12.76 -8.21 3.73
C LEU A 261 -11.33 -8.78 3.68
N THR A 262 -10.74 -8.85 2.49
CA THR A 262 -9.36 -9.36 2.34
C THR A 262 -8.32 -8.37 2.84
N THR A 263 -8.49 -7.06 2.65
CA THR A 263 -7.55 -6.07 3.20
C THR A 263 -7.68 -5.91 4.70
N LEU A 264 -8.88 -6.01 5.27
CA LEU A 264 -9.05 -6.05 6.73
C LEU A 264 -8.37 -7.28 7.33
N ARG A 265 -8.45 -8.42 6.65
CA ARG A 265 -7.80 -9.66 7.10
C ARG A 265 -6.27 -9.57 7.07
N HIS A 266 -5.70 -9.01 6.02
CA HIS A 266 -4.26 -9.08 5.75
C HIS A 266 -3.48 -7.80 6.07
N PHE A 267 -4.16 -6.66 6.18
CA PHE A 267 -3.56 -5.34 6.32
C PHE A 267 -4.29 -4.47 7.36
N ARG A 268 -4.84 -5.08 8.43
CA ARG A 268 -5.60 -4.39 9.48
C ARG A 268 -4.81 -3.24 10.09
N GLU A 269 -3.50 -3.43 10.25
CA GLU A 269 -2.57 -2.44 10.78
C GLU A 269 -2.55 -1.14 9.96
N GLU A 270 -2.80 -1.20 8.65
CA GLU A 270 -2.92 0.01 7.84
C GLU A 270 -4.20 0.78 8.16
N TYR A 271 -5.31 0.09 8.39
CA TYR A 271 -6.56 0.72 8.82
C TYR A 271 -6.39 1.36 10.20
N GLU A 272 -5.75 0.65 11.13
CA GLU A 272 -5.45 1.16 12.47
C GLU A 272 -4.53 2.38 12.42
N ALA A 273 -3.50 2.41 11.56
CA ALA A 273 -2.66 3.60 11.38
C ALA A 273 -3.46 4.82 10.89
N HIS A 274 -4.46 4.62 10.02
CA HIS A 274 -5.35 5.72 9.59
C HIS A 274 -6.27 6.20 10.71
N ILE A 275 -6.72 5.30 11.58
CA ILE A 275 -7.69 5.57 12.65
C ILE A 275 -7.01 6.14 13.90
N ILE A 276 -5.94 5.51 14.38
CA ILE A 276 -5.25 5.79 15.64
C ILE A 276 -4.19 6.88 15.43
N ASP A 277 -3.24 6.61 14.53
CA ASP A 277 -2.10 7.51 14.31
C ASP A 277 -2.48 8.71 13.43
N LYS A 278 -3.64 8.65 12.77
CA LYS A 278 -4.07 9.62 11.75
C LYS A 278 -3.01 9.76 10.65
N LYS A 279 -2.38 8.65 10.27
CA LYS A 279 -1.31 8.59 9.27
C LYS A 279 -1.63 7.56 8.19
N CYS A 280 -1.32 7.92 6.94
CA CYS A 280 -1.33 6.98 5.82
C CYS A 280 0.12 6.52 5.55
N PRO A 281 0.52 5.29 5.88
CA PRO A 281 1.92 4.84 5.68
C PRO A 281 2.41 5.01 4.23
N ALA A 282 1.51 4.77 3.27
CA ALA A 282 1.78 4.90 1.84
C ALA A 282 1.80 6.36 1.33
N ALA A 283 1.41 7.35 2.15
CA ALA A 283 1.29 8.76 1.79
C ALA A 283 0.37 9.04 0.58
N VAL A 284 -0.76 8.32 0.49
CA VAL A 284 -1.75 8.44 -0.60
C VAL A 284 -2.99 9.21 -0.14
N CYS A 285 -3.53 8.91 1.05
CA CYS A 285 -4.74 9.52 1.57
C CYS A 285 -4.50 10.98 1.98
N GLN A 286 -4.72 11.93 1.07
CA GLN A 286 -4.43 13.35 1.25
C GLN A 286 -5.11 14.00 2.47
N GLY A 287 -6.22 13.45 2.96
CA GLY A 287 -6.89 13.93 4.17
C GLY A 287 -6.05 13.80 5.45
N LEU A 288 -5.04 12.91 5.45
CA LEU A 288 -4.23 12.59 6.63
C LEU A 288 -2.91 13.38 6.71
N PHE A 289 -2.54 14.15 5.68
CA PHE A 289 -1.30 14.91 5.71
C PHE A 289 -1.35 16.14 4.81
N ARG A 290 -0.64 17.19 5.21
CA ARG A 290 -0.53 18.42 4.41
C ARG A 290 0.41 18.27 3.22
N THR A 291 1.57 17.64 3.43
CA THR A 291 2.56 17.39 2.36
C THR A 291 3.21 16.01 2.53
N PRO A 292 3.42 15.25 1.43
CA PRO A 292 4.01 13.91 1.53
C PRO A 292 5.42 13.92 2.12
N CYS A 293 6.22 14.94 1.80
CA CYS A 293 7.62 15.02 2.23
C CYS A 293 7.74 15.18 3.76
N GLN A 294 6.89 16.01 4.37
CA GLN A 294 6.83 16.15 5.83
C GLN A 294 6.26 14.89 6.49
N HIS A 295 5.19 14.33 5.92
CA HIS A 295 4.51 13.14 6.43
C HIS A 295 5.41 11.90 6.52
N THR A 296 6.25 11.71 5.50
CA THR A 296 7.18 10.59 5.41
C THR A 296 8.48 10.83 6.16
N CYS A 297 8.69 12.03 6.70
CA CYS A 297 9.85 12.34 7.50
C CYS A 297 9.65 11.79 8.92
N PRO A 298 10.51 10.87 9.41
CA PRO A 298 10.37 10.34 10.78
C PRO A 298 10.53 11.39 11.88
N VAL A 299 11.12 12.54 11.54
CA VAL A 299 11.36 13.68 12.44
C VAL A 299 10.32 14.80 12.21
N GLU A 300 9.38 14.59 11.28
CA GLU A 300 8.28 15.52 10.96
C GLU A 300 8.76 16.95 10.65
N LEU A 301 9.92 17.07 9.99
CA LEU A 301 10.49 18.35 9.58
C LEU A 301 9.48 19.16 8.74
N ASP A 302 9.44 20.48 8.95
CA ASP A 302 8.74 21.40 8.05
C ASP A 302 9.53 21.60 6.74
N ILE A 303 9.53 20.55 5.91
CA ILE A 303 10.23 20.50 4.64
C ILE A 303 9.77 21.60 3.67
N PRO A 304 8.45 21.82 3.47
CA PRO A 304 7.99 22.93 2.65
C PRO A 304 8.47 24.29 3.18
N GLY A 305 8.41 24.50 4.49
CA GLY A 305 8.81 25.75 5.13
C GLY A 305 10.29 26.08 4.90
N TYR A 306 11.21 25.16 5.20
CA TYR A 306 12.63 25.47 5.02
C TYR A 306 13.03 25.55 3.55
N ILE A 307 12.37 24.82 2.65
CA ILE A 307 12.61 24.97 1.20
C ILE A 307 12.16 26.35 0.72
N SER A 308 11.04 26.88 1.22
CA SER A 308 10.60 28.25 0.90
C SER A 308 11.62 29.28 1.37
N LEU A 309 12.14 29.13 2.60
CA LEU A 309 13.19 30.00 3.13
C LEU A 309 14.48 29.92 2.31
N ILE A 310 14.88 28.73 1.86
CA ILE A 310 16.03 28.55 0.95
C ILE A 310 15.79 29.29 -0.36
N LYS A 311 14.59 29.15 -0.95
CA LYS A 311 14.22 29.83 -2.19
C LYS A 311 14.31 31.36 -2.07
N GLU A 312 13.99 31.91 -0.89
CA GLU A 312 14.11 33.34 -0.57
C GLU A 312 15.53 33.79 -0.21
N GLY A 313 16.51 32.88 -0.17
CA GLY A 313 17.89 33.18 0.26
C GLY A 313 18.06 33.30 1.78
N ARG A 314 17.04 32.96 2.57
CA ARG A 314 17.00 33.07 4.04
C ARG A 314 17.57 31.81 4.70
N PHE A 315 18.82 31.48 4.37
CA PHE A 315 19.45 30.20 4.76
C PHE A 315 19.62 30.04 6.28
N ALA A 316 19.95 31.11 7.01
CA ALA A 316 20.08 31.04 8.48
C ALA A 316 18.73 30.70 9.15
N GLU A 317 17.64 31.26 8.65
CA GLU A 317 16.29 30.97 9.15
C GLU A 317 15.85 29.56 8.78
N ALA A 318 16.17 29.10 7.56
CA ALA A 318 15.96 27.71 7.15
C ALA A 318 16.67 26.73 8.09
N TYR A 319 17.92 27.02 8.46
CA TYR A 319 18.69 26.22 9.42
C TYR A 319 18.01 26.17 10.79
N CYS A 320 17.62 27.33 11.32
CA CYS A 320 16.93 27.42 12.61
C CYS A 320 15.59 26.66 12.59
N LEU A 321 14.83 26.75 11.50
CA LEU A 321 13.57 26.00 11.34
C LEU A 321 13.81 24.48 11.37
N ILE A 322 14.90 23.99 10.75
CA ILE A 322 15.26 22.56 10.83
C ILE A 322 15.67 22.18 12.27
N LYS A 323 16.47 23.02 12.95
CA LYS A 323 16.95 22.77 14.32
C LYS A 323 15.84 22.73 15.37
N GLN A 324 14.66 23.28 15.09
CA GLN A 324 13.49 23.19 15.99
C GLN A 324 13.04 21.74 16.21
N ARG A 325 13.25 20.85 15.24
CA ARG A 325 12.79 19.45 15.28
C ARG A 325 13.92 18.44 15.18
N ASN A 326 15.07 18.83 14.63
CA ASN A 326 16.20 17.93 14.45
C ASN A 326 17.48 18.56 15.04
N PRO A 327 18.07 17.98 16.10
CA PRO A 327 19.34 18.47 16.63
C PRO A 327 20.53 18.25 15.71
N LEU A 328 20.40 17.35 14.71
CA LEU A 328 21.49 16.83 13.88
C LEU A 328 21.31 17.12 12.36
N PRO A 329 20.98 18.35 11.92
CA PRO A 329 20.71 18.66 10.51
C PRO A 329 21.87 18.36 9.55
N ALA A 330 23.12 18.65 9.94
CA ALA A 330 24.31 18.47 9.11
C ALA A 330 24.65 16.98 8.93
N ILE A 331 24.50 16.18 9.98
CA ILE A 331 24.59 14.71 9.91
C ILE A 331 23.48 14.18 9.00
N CYS A 332 22.22 14.55 9.24
CA CYS A 332 21.10 14.09 8.40
C CYS A 332 21.26 14.48 6.92
N GLY A 333 21.80 15.68 6.63
CA GLY A 333 22.12 16.09 5.26
C GLY A 333 23.15 15.19 4.55
N ARG A 334 23.90 14.37 5.29
CA ARG A 334 24.91 13.45 4.75
C ARG A 334 24.45 12.00 4.73
N VAL A 335 23.83 11.53 5.80
CA VAL A 335 23.57 10.09 6.01
C VAL A 335 22.11 9.68 5.97
N CYS A 336 21.15 10.62 5.92
CA CYS A 336 19.72 10.29 5.85
C CYS A 336 19.39 9.48 4.58
N ASN A 337 18.44 8.55 4.73
CA ASN A 337 17.82 7.75 3.66
C ASN A 337 16.69 8.48 2.92
N HIS A 338 16.44 9.75 3.23
CA HIS A 338 15.61 10.69 2.46
C HIS A 338 14.24 10.16 1.99
N PRO A 339 13.42 9.55 2.87
CA PRO A 339 12.08 9.06 2.49
C PRO A 339 11.17 10.16 1.93
N CYS A 340 11.41 11.40 2.34
CA CYS A 340 10.76 12.60 1.83
C CYS A 340 10.94 12.84 0.33
N GLU A 341 11.99 12.32 -0.29
CA GLU A 341 12.26 12.46 -1.72
C GLU A 341 11.51 11.38 -2.52
N PHE A 342 11.40 10.16 -2.00
CA PHE A 342 10.69 9.06 -2.68
C PHE A 342 9.20 9.33 -2.90
N LYS A 343 8.58 10.12 -2.01
CA LYS A 343 7.16 10.52 -2.09
C LYS A 343 6.97 11.96 -2.58
N CYS A 344 8.00 12.57 -3.16
CA CYS A 344 7.90 13.95 -3.62
C CYS A 344 6.95 14.06 -4.82
N ASN A 345 5.86 14.84 -4.68
CA ASN A 345 4.92 15.09 -5.78
C ASN A 345 5.58 15.67 -7.04
N ARG A 346 6.73 16.33 -6.92
CA ARG A 346 7.47 16.88 -8.06
C ARG A 346 7.95 15.79 -9.03
N ALA A 347 8.19 14.57 -8.54
CA ALA A 347 8.53 13.41 -9.37
C ALA A 347 7.45 13.04 -10.39
N GLN A 348 6.21 13.49 -10.22
CA GLN A 348 5.14 13.31 -11.21
C GLN A 348 5.25 14.28 -12.40
N VAL A 349 6.12 15.28 -12.31
CA VAL A 349 6.35 16.29 -13.35
C VAL A 349 7.73 16.09 -13.97
N ASP A 350 8.77 16.03 -13.13
CA ASP A 350 10.15 15.78 -13.55
C ASP A 350 10.90 14.93 -12.51
N GLU A 351 11.58 15.52 -11.54
CA GLU A 351 12.41 14.83 -10.56
C GLU A 351 12.08 15.27 -9.12
N PRO A 352 12.28 14.39 -8.11
CA PRO A 352 12.17 14.79 -6.72
C PRO A 352 13.04 16.00 -6.36
N ILE A 353 12.55 16.85 -5.45
CA ILE A 353 13.41 17.88 -4.87
C ILE A 353 14.52 17.20 -4.08
N ALA A 354 15.78 17.62 -4.27
CA ALA A 354 16.94 17.12 -3.53
C ALA A 354 16.99 17.64 -2.07
N ILE A 355 15.96 17.31 -1.30
CA ILE A 355 15.68 17.76 0.06
C ILE A 355 16.87 17.52 1.00
N LYS A 356 17.51 16.36 0.93
CA LYS A 356 18.70 16.00 1.72
C LYS A 356 19.88 16.91 1.38
N SER A 357 20.11 17.16 0.09
CA SER A 357 21.19 18.04 -0.37
C SER A 357 20.95 19.49 0.02
N LEU A 358 19.71 19.97 -0.06
CA LEU A 358 19.32 21.30 0.42
C LEU A 358 19.55 21.46 1.93
N ARG A 359 19.19 20.44 2.71
CA ARG A 359 19.45 20.40 4.17
C ARG A 359 20.94 20.44 4.47
N ARG A 360 21.75 19.66 3.75
CA ARG A 360 23.22 19.69 3.88
C ARG A 360 23.76 21.08 3.57
N PHE A 361 23.35 21.67 2.46
CA PHE A 361 23.78 23.00 2.04
C PHE A 361 23.50 24.04 3.13
N VAL A 362 22.27 24.07 3.65
CA VAL A 362 21.87 25.01 4.70
C VAL A 362 22.66 24.81 6.00
N ALA A 363 22.87 23.55 6.41
CA ALA A 363 23.65 23.25 7.60
C ALA A 363 25.13 23.65 7.45
N ASP A 364 25.73 23.36 6.30
CA ASP A 364 27.13 23.74 6.00
C ASP A 364 27.27 25.27 5.93
N TYR A 365 26.29 25.97 5.33
CA TYR A 365 26.23 27.43 5.28
C TYR A 365 26.16 28.05 6.69
N ALA A 366 25.25 27.55 7.53
CA ALA A 366 25.10 27.98 8.91
C ALA A 366 26.39 27.76 9.71
N PHE A 367 27.06 26.62 9.49
CA PHE A 367 28.33 26.31 10.16
C PHE A 367 29.46 27.25 9.77
N ASN A 368 29.58 27.62 8.50
CA ASN A 368 30.63 28.50 8.01
C ASN A 368 30.45 29.93 8.51
N LEU A 369 29.20 30.39 8.66
CA LEU A 369 28.90 31.73 9.19
C LEU A 369 28.75 31.78 10.71
N GLY A 370 28.88 30.64 11.40
CA GLY A 370 28.71 30.58 12.85
C GLY A 370 27.29 30.91 13.33
N VAL A 371 26.27 30.61 12.51
CA VAL A 371 24.87 30.75 12.89
C VAL A 371 24.59 29.85 14.08
N LYS A 372 24.08 30.44 15.17
CA LYS A 372 23.69 29.72 16.38
C LYS A 372 22.18 29.64 16.46
N TYR A 373 21.68 28.47 16.85
CA TYR A 373 20.29 28.28 17.25
C TYR A 373 20.27 28.06 18.76
N THR A 374 19.65 28.99 19.48
CA THR A 374 19.41 28.87 20.91
C THR A 374 17.93 28.59 21.13
N PRO A 375 17.54 27.33 21.40
CA PRO A 375 16.16 26.99 21.69
C PRO A 375 15.73 27.56 23.03
N GLU A 376 14.42 27.79 23.18
CA GLU A 376 13.82 28.11 24.47
C GLU A 376 13.72 26.84 25.33
N ILE A 377 14.33 26.88 26.51
CA ILE A 377 14.23 25.80 27.49
C ILE A 377 13.03 26.11 28.39
N LYS A 378 12.12 25.14 28.54
CA LYS A 378 10.97 25.25 29.44
C LYS A 378 11.41 25.36 30.91
N GLU A 379 10.45 25.56 31.80
CA GLU A 379 10.72 25.65 33.24
C GLU A 379 11.59 24.48 33.73
N ARG A 380 12.69 24.82 34.41
CA ARG A 380 13.65 23.83 34.89
C ARG A 380 13.03 22.91 35.92
N LYS A 381 13.21 21.62 35.70
CA LYS A 381 12.76 20.54 36.57
C LYS A 381 13.91 20.04 37.44
N LYS A 382 13.57 19.39 38.55
CA LYS A 382 14.58 18.86 39.51
C LYS A 382 14.93 17.40 39.21
N GLU A 383 14.02 16.70 38.55
CA GLU A 383 14.10 15.29 38.20
C GLU A 383 15.20 15.07 37.16
N ARG A 384 16.24 14.32 37.51
CA ARG A 384 17.32 13.99 36.58
C ARG A 384 16.94 12.80 35.72
N ILE A 385 17.31 12.84 34.44
CA ILE A 385 17.07 11.75 33.49
C ILE A 385 18.40 11.19 33.01
N ALA A 386 18.52 9.86 33.04
CA ALA A 386 19.68 9.17 32.48
C ALA A 386 19.35 8.63 31.08
N ILE A 387 20.31 8.72 30.17
CA ILE A 387 20.22 8.14 28.83
C ILE A 387 21.41 7.20 28.65
N ILE A 388 21.16 5.96 28.25
CA ILE A 388 22.20 4.97 27.97
C ILE A 388 22.44 4.91 26.46
N GLY A 389 23.62 5.35 26.01
CA GLY A 389 24.04 5.41 24.61
C GLY A 389 23.99 6.82 24.03
N ALA A 390 25.11 7.29 23.47
CA ALA A 390 25.25 8.59 22.79
C ALA A 390 25.14 8.46 21.26
N GLY A 391 24.36 7.49 20.77
CA GLY A 391 23.97 7.40 19.37
C GLY A 391 22.91 8.44 18.98
N PRO A 392 22.48 8.51 17.70
CA PRO A 392 21.51 9.49 17.24
C PRO A 392 20.20 9.49 18.05
N ALA A 393 19.67 8.32 18.45
CA ALA A 393 18.48 8.26 19.29
C ALA A 393 18.71 8.87 20.68
N GLY A 394 19.83 8.55 21.34
CA GLY A 394 20.16 9.09 22.67
C GLY A 394 20.47 10.58 22.64
N LEU A 395 21.18 11.04 21.62
CA LEU A 395 21.49 12.47 21.41
C LEU A 395 20.23 13.29 21.13
N SER A 396 19.31 12.80 20.30
CA SER A 396 18.03 13.47 20.08
C SER A 396 17.16 13.48 21.33
N ALA A 397 17.06 12.36 22.04
CA ALA A 397 16.34 12.30 23.31
C ALA A 397 16.93 13.27 24.35
N ALA A 398 18.25 13.39 24.42
CA ALA A 398 18.92 14.33 25.31
C ALA A 398 18.56 15.78 25.00
N TRP A 399 18.60 16.14 23.71
CA TRP A 399 18.16 17.44 23.23
C TRP A 399 16.72 17.74 23.65
N ASP A 400 15.77 16.89 23.29
CA ASP A 400 14.35 17.11 23.55
C ASP A 400 14.04 17.19 25.06
N LEU A 401 14.62 16.28 25.87
CA LEU A 401 14.43 16.29 27.32
C LEU A 401 15.03 17.53 27.99
N THR A 402 16.18 18.02 27.51
CA THR A 402 16.74 19.28 27.99
C THR A 402 15.87 20.47 27.62
N LEU A 403 15.24 20.50 26.44
CA LEU A 403 14.27 21.53 26.09
C LEU A 403 13.01 21.49 26.97
N GLU A 404 12.61 20.30 27.42
CA GLU A 404 11.54 20.11 28.41
C GLU A 404 11.93 20.48 29.86
N GLY A 405 13.15 20.99 30.06
CA GLY A 405 13.65 21.52 31.32
C GLY A 405 14.31 20.48 32.23
N TYR A 406 14.49 19.23 31.78
CA TYR A 406 15.10 18.18 32.60
C TYR A 406 16.64 18.26 32.55
N PRO A 407 17.34 18.10 33.69
CA PRO A 407 18.77 17.80 33.70
C PRO A 407 19.01 16.40 33.15
N VAL A 408 19.82 16.30 32.09
CA VAL A 408 20.08 15.05 31.38
C VAL A 408 21.55 14.66 31.48
N THR A 409 21.80 13.39 31.82
CA THR A 409 23.11 12.77 31.72
C THR A 409 23.06 11.63 30.71
N VAL A 410 23.97 11.64 29.74
CA VAL A 410 24.14 10.57 28.75
C VAL A 410 25.36 9.72 29.12
N PHE A 411 25.19 8.42 29.24
CA PHE A 411 26.24 7.46 29.53
C PHE A 411 26.61 6.71 28.26
N GLU A 412 27.85 6.85 27.81
CA GLU A 412 28.37 6.22 26.60
C GLU A 412 29.53 5.29 26.95
N THR A 413 29.46 4.05 26.45
CA THR A 413 30.49 3.04 26.68
C THR A 413 31.75 3.35 25.87
N LEU A 414 31.61 3.93 24.69
CA LEU A 414 32.71 4.26 23.80
C LEU A 414 33.48 5.52 24.28
N PRO A 415 34.75 5.67 23.84
CA PRO A 415 35.54 6.88 24.12
C PRO A 415 35.10 8.11 23.29
N VAL A 416 33.99 8.03 22.56
CA VAL A 416 33.49 9.09 21.68
C VAL A 416 31.97 9.06 21.60
N ALA A 417 31.34 10.24 21.61
CA ALA A 417 29.91 10.39 21.38
C ALA A 417 29.56 10.28 19.89
N GLY A 418 28.32 9.92 19.58
CA GLY A 418 27.80 9.68 18.22
C GLY A 418 27.51 8.20 17.94
N GLY A 419 27.92 7.28 18.82
CA GLY A 419 27.71 5.84 18.67
C GLY A 419 28.16 5.34 17.29
N MET A 420 27.29 4.58 16.61
CA MET A 420 27.57 4.04 15.27
C MET A 420 27.86 5.12 14.21
N LEU A 421 27.37 6.36 14.37
CA LEU A 421 27.73 7.46 13.47
C LEU A 421 29.22 7.78 13.53
N ALA A 422 29.83 7.66 14.73
CA ALA A 422 31.24 7.97 14.96
C ALA A 422 32.17 6.83 14.55
N VAL A 423 31.76 5.57 14.80
CA VAL A 423 32.64 4.40 14.67
C VAL A 423 32.43 3.56 13.42
N ALA A 424 31.23 3.59 12.81
CA ALA A 424 30.91 2.72 11.67
C ALA A 424 30.82 3.47 10.33
N ILE A 425 30.53 4.78 10.33
CA ILE A 425 30.44 5.57 9.10
C ILE A 425 31.84 6.11 8.76
N PRO A 426 32.37 5.84 7.55
CA PRO A 426 33.66 6.39 7.13
C PRO A 426 33.68 7.92 7.09
N ASP A 427 34.83 8.52 7.39
CA ASP A 427 35.01 9.98 7.50
C ASP A 427 34.68 10.74 6.21
N TYR A 428 34.94 10.15 5.04
CA TYR A 428 34.59 10.75 3.75
C TYR A 428 33.06 10.86 3.52
N ARG A 429 32.27 10.02 4.19
CA ARG A 429 30.79 10.03 4.11
C ARG A 429 30.19 10.90 5.21
N LEU A 430 30.74 10.84 6.42
CA LEU A 430 30.39 11.69 7.55
C LEU A 430 31.66 12.21 8.23
N PRO A 431 32.09 13.44 7.90
CA PRO A 431 33.28 14.02 8.51
C PRO A 431 33.15 14.15 10.03
N LYS A 432 34.15 13.65 10.78
CA LYS A 432 34.14 13.63 12.24
C LYS A 432 34.06 15.02 12.87
N ASN A 433 34.57 16.05 12.20
CA ASN A 433 34.46 17.43 12.65
C ASN A 433 33.01 17.95 12.61
N ILE A 434 32.22 17.56 11.60
CA ILE A 434 30.80 17.89 11.49
C ILE A 434 30.00 17.21 12.61
N LEU A 435 30.25 15.90 12.81
CA LEU A 435 29.63 15.14 13.89
C LEU A 435 29.91 15.76 15.27
N ARG A 436 31.18 16.07 15.56
CA ARG A 436 31.56 16.70 16.82
C ARG A 436 30.90 18.06 17.04
N LYS A 437 30.74 18.87 15.98
CA LYS A 437 30.12 20.19 16.10
C LYS A 437 28.65 20.11 16.51
N GLU A 438 27.88 19.18 15.95
CA GLU A 438 26.48 18.99 16.35
C GLU A 438 26.33 18.38 17.75
N ILE A 439 27.26 17.50 18.14
CA ILE A 439 27.29 16.99 19.52
C ILE A 439 27.64 18.14 20.50
N GLN A 440 28.56 19.01 20.14
CA GLN A 440 28.92 20.17 20.95
C GLN A 440 27.73 21.12 21.14
N ASP A 441 26.87 21.29 20.14
CA ASP A 441 25.63 22.06 20.29
C ASP A 441 24.71 21.47 21.36
N ILE A 442 24.66 20.14 21.48
CA ILE A 442 23.88 19.44 22.52
C ILE A 442 24.53 19.63 23.90
N GLU A 443 25.85 19.49 24.02
CA GLU A 443 26.57 19.75 25.27
C GLU A 443 26.41 21.21 25.73
N ASN A 444 26.42 22.16 24.77
CA ASN A 444 26.23 23.59 25.05
C ASN A 444 24.84 23.92 25.61
N LEU A 445 23.83 23.06 25.41
CA LEU A 445 22.52 23.19 26.07
C LEU A 445 22.54 22.75 27.54
N GLY A 446 23.62 22.12 28.00
CA GLY A 446 23.79 21.65 29.38
C GLY A 446 23.59 20.14 29.56
N VAL A 447 23.63 19.35 28.48
CA VAL A 447 23.65 17.88 28.56
C VAL A 447 25.03 17.41 29.04
N ASP A 448 25.06 16.59 30.10
CA ASP A 448 26.29 15.95 30.62
C ASP A 448 26.55 14.63 29.89
N ILE A 449 27.49 14.61 28.94
CA ILE A 449 27.85 13.38 28.20
C ILE A 449 29.10 12.74 28.83
N ARG A 450 28.92 11.55 29.42
CA ARG A 450 29.98 10.77 30.07
C ARG A 450 30.43 9.63 29.18
N LEU A 451 31.64 9.77 28.64
CA LEU A 451 32.29 8.76 27.81
C LEU A 451 32.97 7.68 28.66
N ASN A 452 33.29 6.52 28.07
CA ASN A 452 33.90 5.39 28.76
C ASN A 452 33.15 4.94 30.04
N THR A 453 31.83 5.12 30.06
CA THR A 453 30.98 4.82 31.21
C THR A 453 29.95 3.76 30.83
N PRO A 454 30.34 2.46 30.82
CA PRO A 454 29.40 1.38 30.61
C PRO A 454 28.38 1.33 31.76
N VAL A 455 27.13 0.98 31.43
CA VAL A 455 26.05 0.80 32.41
C VAL A 455 25.57 -0.64 32.31
N ASP A 456 25.92 -1.46 33.30
CA ASP A 456 25.55 -2.88 33.35
C ASP A 456 24.21 -3.12 34.06
N ASP A 457 23.80 -2.20 34.94
CA ASP A 457 22.58 -2.29 35.74
C ASP A 457 21.81 -0.96 35.72
N VAL A 458 20.60 -0.97 35.17
CA VAL A 458 19.70 0.20 35.11
C VAL A 458 19.21 0.59 36.50
N GLU A 459 19.06 -0.36 37.44
CA GLU A 459 18.61 -0.04 38.79
C GLU A 459 19.63 0.83 39.55
N SER A 460 20.92 0.67 39.26
CA SER A 460 21.98 1.50 39.84
C SER A 460 21.73 2.99 39.56
N LEU A 461 21.33 3.34 38.34
CA LEU A 461 21.01 4.72 37.97
C LEU A 461 19.77 5.25 38.72
N LEU A 462 18.76 4.41 38.91
CA LEU A 462 17.58 4.81 39.70
C LEU A 462 17.96 5.04 41.18
N LYS A 463 18.83 4.19 41.75
CA LYS A 463 19.37 4.33 43.11
C LYS A 463 20.25 5.59 43.24
N ASP A 464 20.98 5.95 42.19
CA ASP A 464 21.78 7.18 42.08
C ASP A 464 20.92 8.45 41.94
N GLY A 465 19.59 8.31 41.93
CA GLY A 465 18.63 9.40 41.98
C GLY A 465 18.26 9.96 40.61
N TYR A 466 18.41 9.18 39.54
CA TYR A 466 17.74 9.45 38.26
C TYR A 466 16.29 8.97 38.33
N LYS A 467 15.36 9.80 37.87
CA LYS A 467 13.91 9.51 37.97
C LYS A 467 13.42 8.59 36.85
N ALA A 468 14.07 8.64 35.69
CA ALA A 468 13.80 7.77 34.56
C ALA A 468 15.10 7.49 33.80
N VAL A 469 15.10 6.38 33.07
CA VAL A 469 16.21 5.94 32.23
C VAL A 469 15.69 5.65 30.83
N PHE A 470 16.31 6.25 29.81
CA PHE A 470 16.06 5.94 28.40
C PHE A 470 17.21 5.10 27.85
N ILE A 471 16.88 3.93 27.28
CA ILE A 471 17.88 2.99 26.75
C ILE A 471 17.96 3.14 25.24
N ALA A 472 19.07 3.71 24.76
CA ALA A 472 19.34 4.04 23.36
C ALA A 472 20.59 3.33 22.83
N THR A 473 20.75 2.05 23.16
CA THR A 473 21.93 1.24 22.85
C THR A 473 22.11 0.95 21.35
N GLY A 474 21.07 1.12 20.53
CA GLY A 474 21.15 0.92 19.09
C GLY A 474 21.39 -0.53 18.66
N ALA A 475 21.36 -0.77 17.35
CA ALA A 475 21.54 -2.11 16.78
C ALA A 475 23.01 -2.37 16.42
N HIS A 476 23.79 -2.90 17.37
CA HIS A 476 25.21 -3.23 17.15
C HIS A 476 25.44 -4.54 16.39
N LYS A 477 24.43 -5.42 16.34
CA LYS A 477 24.45 -6.66 15.55
C LYS A 477 23.58 -6.45 14.32
N GLY A 478 24.11 -6.77 13.14
CA GLY A 478 23.29 -6.79 11.93
C GLY A 478 22.17 -7.83 12.06
N ALA A 479 20.92 -7.42 11.85
CA ALA A 479 19.85 -8.38 11.62
C ALA A 479 20.09 -9.02 10.25
N LYS A 480 20.15 -10.35 10.19
CA LYS A 480 20.01 -11.04 8.90
C LYS A 480 18.59 -10.77 8.43
N ALA A 481 18.46 -10.02 7.34
CA ALA A 481 17.21 -9.81 6.64
C ALA A 481 16.77 -11.12 5.96
#